data_AF-A0A1F5VP34-F1
#
_entry.id   AF-A0A1F5VP34-F1
#
_cell.length_a   1.000
_cell.length_b   1.000
_cell.length_c   1.000
_cell.angle_alpha   90.00
_cell.angle_beta   90.00
_cell.angle_gamma   90.00
#
_symmetry.space_group_name_H-M   'P 1'
#
loop_
_entity.id
_entity.type
_entity.pdbx_description
1 polymer ?
#
loop_
_entity_poly.entity_id
_entity_poly.type
_entity_poly.pdbx_seq_one_letter_code
_entity_poly.pdbx_strand_id
1 'polypeptide(L)'
;MSLKYIQKLGKEQGFISGLILMNEKTKYVPTIYIDETRCDGKMACMRICPTYAIRVKQGAARIINNLCIDCGECIKVCPNKAIKPITNTFKDINSIGPVYAVASPALYAQFGKDIHPHLIHEGLRRIGFAGSYDITKYCVILRRAIERFISESKGQKPVISSHCPVIVSMIEVQFPSLIENLLPMREPRELAAIEIKKNLNNKDAALIYVTPCSAKILDVKSPRWKEGSSIDGALSIRDIYNPLLSAILEIKNPAAPDIQIYAEGIEWAAEGGIVDHLPESVLSLSSSGIANAKKVLSDIEFSKLREIDFVELYACDSGCSGGSLVVENTYMARNKIKSIISLPSMAKDTIPDYAEVELKREWLGLHTKQTPVVDLHSAIGKMKDKERIYLNLPKVDCGLCGCPTCSVFADDIVNNKASLNECIFEELSQMKKDFNLIFQRWKQE
;
A
#
# COMPACT_ATOMS: atom_id res chain seq x y z
N MET A 1 -17.20 24.60 -9.26
CA MET A 1 -16.19 24.41 -10.33
C MET A 1 -16.94 24.14 -11.63
N SER A 2 -16.69 24.91 -12.70
CA SER A 2 -17.45 24.78 -13.95
C SER A 2 -17.07 23.48 -14.68
N LEU A 3 -18.05 22.79 -15.26
CA LEU A 3 -17.88 21.54 -16.01
C LEU A 3 -16.80 21.61 -17.11
N LYS A 4 -16.54 22.81 -17.66
CA LYS A 4 -15.51 23.04 -18.67
C LYS A 4 -14.07 22.91 -18.14
N TYR A 5 -13.83 23.16 -16.84
CA TYR A 5 -12.49 23.00 -16.24
C TYR A 5 -12.16 21.52 -15.98
N ILE A 6 -13.16 20.70 -15.66
CA ILE A 6 -13.02 19.26 -15.41
C ILE A 6 -12.76 18.49 -16.72
N GLN A 7 -13.41 18.88 -17.82
CA GLN A 7 -13.18 18.27 -19.13
C GLN A 7 -11.77 18.53 -19.70
N LYS A 8 -11.14 19.67 -19.34
CA LYS A 8 -9.79 19.99 -19.80
C LYS A 8 -8.73 19.12 -19.12
N LEU A 9 -8.90 18.82 -17.83
CA LEU A 9 -8.04 17.87 -17.08
C LEU A 9 -8.19 16.42 -17.58
N GLY A 10 -9.38 16.04 -18.05
CA GLY A 10 -9.64 14.68 -18.55
C GLY A 10 -8.91 14.31 -19.83
N LYS A 11 -8.56 15.27 -20.70
CA LYS A 11 -7.84 15.00 -21.96
C LYS A 11 -6.32 14.95 -21.82
N GLU A 12 -5.74 15.52 -20.77
CA GLU A 12 -4.29 15.51 -20.53
C GLU A 12 -3.87 14.53 -19.41
N GLN A 13 -4.78 14.12 -18.52
CA GLN A 13 -4.48 13.24 -17.37
C GLN A 13 -5.41 12.03 -17.20
N GLY A 14 -6.23 11.70 -18.20
CA GLY A 14 -7.00 10.45 -18.19
C GLY A 14 -8.05 10.35 -17.05
N PHE A 15 -8.68 11.46 -16.69
CA PHE A 15 -9.74 11.49 -15.68
C PHE A 15 -11.08 11.90 -16.30
N ILE A 16 -11.99 10.95 -16.51
CA ILE A 16 -13.41 11.22 -16.74
C ILE A 16 -14.16 10.73 -15.50
N SER A 17 -15.05 11.57 -14.97
CA SER A 17 -16.02 11.31 -13.89
C SER A 17 -16.21 9.81 -13.55
N GLY A 18 -15.66 9.38 -12.41
CA GLY A 18 -15.94 8.05 -11.85
C GLY A 18 -15.33 6.84 -12.58
N LEU A 19 -14.61 7.05 -13.69
CA LEU A 19 -13.89 6.00 -14.42
C LEU A 19 -12.39 6.36 -14.45
N ILE A 20 -11.61 5.65 -13.63
CA ILE A 20 -10.15 5.72 -13.67
C ILE A 20 -9.73 5.09 -14.99
N LEU A 21 -9.15 5.87 -15.91
CA LEU A 21 -8.64 5.32 -17.15
C LEU A 21 -7.46 4.40 -16.84
N MET A 22 -7.60 3.12 -17.17
CA MET A 22 -6.47 2.19 -17.20
C MET A 22 -5.43 2.76 -18.16
N ASN A 23 -4.17 2.81 -17.72
CA ASN A 23 -3.09 3.15 -18.63
C ASN A 23 -2.92 1.99 -19.62
N GLU A 24 -3.26 2.19 -20.90
CA GLU A 24 -3.23 1.12 -21.91
C GLU A 24 -1.84 0.45 -22.06
N LYS A 25 -0.76 1.10 -21.59
CA LYS A 25 0.59 0.52 -21.57
C LYS A 25 0.93 -0.27 -20.29
N THR A 26 0.23 -0.06 -19.17
CA THR A 26 0.47 -0.67 -17.84
C THR A 26 -0.85 -0.98 -17.12
N LYS A 27 -1.06 -2.20 -16.59
CA LYS A 27 -2.27 -2.53 -15.80
C LYS A 27 -2.42 -1.73 -14.48
N TYR A 28 -1.49 -0.83 -14.16
CA TYR A 28 -1.48 -0.05 -12.93
C TYR A 28 -2.59 1.01 -12.88
N VAL A 29 -3.29 1.06 -11.75
CA VAL A 29 -4.33 2.05 -11.43
C VAL A 29 -3.83 2.89 -10.26
N PRO A 30 -3.54 4.19 -10.42
CA PRO A 30 -3.11 5.03 -9.32
C PRO A 30 -4.15 5.04 -8.20
N THR A 31 -3.72 4.84 -6.94
CA THR A 31 -4.63 4.90 -5.77
C THR A 31 -4.47 6.17 -4.95
N ILE A 32 -3.55 7.04 -5.36
CA ILE A 32 -3.23 8.31 -4.70
C ILE A 32 -3.19 9.40 -5.76
N TYR A 33 -3.83 10.54 -5.48
CA TYR A 33 -3.74 11.74 -6.32
C TYR A 33 -3.34 12.97 -5.53
N ILE A 34 -2.82 13.97 -6.25
CA ILE A 34 -2.42 15.26 -5.70
C ILE A 34 -3.37 16.33 -6.23
N ASP A 35 -4.05 17.02 -5.32
CA ASP A 35 -4.85 18.20 -5.63
C ASP A 35 -3.92 19.41 -5.78
N GLU A 36 -3.60 19.76 -7.03
CA GLU A 36 -2.69 20.86 -7.35
C GLU A 36 -3.19 22.21 -6.81
N THR A 37 -4.50 22.40 -6.63
CA THR A 37 -5.06 23.65 -6.11
C THR A 37 -4.75 23.88 -4.63
N ARG A 38 -4.37 22.83 -3.91
CA ARG A 38 -4.01 22.87 -2.49
C ARG A 38 -2.53 22.58 -2.23
N CYS A 39 -1.79 22.18 -3.26
CA CYS A 39 -0.36 21.90 -3.15
C CYS A 39 0.42 23.22 -3.12
N ASP A 40 1.29 23.39 -2.13
CA ASP A 40 2.16 24.57 -1.98
C ASP A 40 3.65 24.22 -2.18
N GLY A 41 3.95 23.03 -2.68
CA GLY A 41 5.31 22.64 -3.04
C GLY A 41 6.28 22.48 -1.86
N LYS A 42 5.82 22.38 -0.60
CA LYS A 42 6.69 22.28 0.60
C LYS A 42 7.50 20.97 0.74
N MET A 43 7.46 20.08 -0.23
CA MET A 43 8.35 18.91 -0.36
C MET A 43 8.29 17.83 0.76
N ALA A 44 7.48 17.97 1.81
CA ALA A 44 7.38 16.96 2.88
C ALA A 44 7.09 15.55 2.33
N CYS A 45 6.15 15.47 1.38
CA CYS A 45 5.81 14.23 0.67
C CYS A 45 6.97 13.65 -0.16
N MET A 46 7.80 14.51 -0.77
CA MET A 46 8.98 14.11 -1.53
C MET A 46 10.04 13.50 -0.62
N ARG A 47 10.27 14.09 0.55
CA ARG A 47 11.28 13.61 1.52
C ARG A 47 10.92 12.26 2.15
N ILE A 48 9.65 11.99 2.40
CA ILE A 48 9.21 10.73 3.04
C ILE A 48 9.03 9.57 2.03
N CYS A 49 9.01 9.85 0.72
CA CYS A 49 8.68 8.83 -0.27
C CYS A 49 9.77 7.75 -0.38
N PRO A 50 9.49 6.48 -0.03
CA PRO A 50 10.53 5.44 0.14
C PRO A 50 11.14 4.92 -1.18
N THR A 51 10.45 5.18 -2.28
CA THR A 51 10.84 4.81 -3.64
C THR A 51 11.22 6.03 -4.48
N TYR A 52 11.26 7.22 -3.86
CA TYR A 52 11.51 8.47 -4.57
C TYR A 52 10.55 8.65 -5.75
N ALA A 53 9.28 8.27 -5.61
CA ALA A 53 8.28 8.43 -6.66
C ALA A 53 7.78 9.87 -6.78
N ILE A 54 7.96 10.72 -5.77
CA ILE A 54 7.47 12.09 -5.78
C ILE A 54 8.57 13.05 -6.25
N ARG A 55 8.22 13.96 -7.16
CA ARG A 55 9.04 15.11 -7.58
C ARG A 55 8.29 16.39 -7.29
N VAL A 56 9.00 17.48 -7.03
CA VAL A 56 8.38 18.81 -6.87
C VAL A 56 9.00 19.76 -7.88
N LYS A 57 8.25 20.09 -8.94
CA LYS A 57 8.69 21.04 -9.97
C LYS A 57 7.64 22.14 -10.10
N GLN A 58 8.09 23.36 -10.36
CA GLN A 58 7.21 24.52 -10.56
C GLN A 58 6.22 24.75 -9.40
N GLY A 59 6.66 24.51 -8.16
CA GLY A 59 5.82 24.71 -6.97
C GLY A 59 4.78 23.63 -6.69
N ALA A 60 4.69 22.56 -7.48
CA ALA A 60 3.72 21.49 -7.30
C ALA A 60 4.38 20.11 -7.24
N ALA A 61 3.83 19.24 -6.39
CA ALA A 61 4.25 17.84 -6.29
C ALA A 61 3.60 17.00 -7.40
N ARG A 62 4.35 16.05 -7.96
CA ARG A 62 3.89 15.09 -8.97
C ARG A 62 4.36 13.68 -8.61
N ILE A 63 3.55 12.68 -8.96
CA ILE A 63 3.85 11.27 -8.71
C ILE A 63 4.33 10.61 -10.01
N ILE A 64 5.48 9.95 -9.93
CA ILE A 64 6.00 9.05 -10.95
C ILE A 64 5.38 7.67 -10.68
N ASN A 65 4.28 7.38 -11.37
CA ASN A 65 3.41 6.22 -11.08
C ASN A 65 4.14 4.87 -11.12
N ASN A 66 5.11 4.68 -12.02
CA ASN A 66 5.87 3.42 -12.11
C ASN A 66 6.87 3.20 -10.96
N LEU A 67 7.12 4.21 -10.12
CA LEU A 67 7.91 4.08 -8.89
C LEU A 67 7.03 4.06 -7.64
N CYS A 68 5.76 4.47 -7.75
CA CYS A 68 4.86 4.53 -6.60
C CYS A 68 4.47 3.11 -6.17
N ILE A 69 4.52 2.86 -4.86
CA ILE A 69 4.08 1.59 -4.25
C ILE A 69 2.81 1.77 -3.42
N ASP A 70 2.10 2.90 -3.63
CA ASP A 70 0.81 3.23 -3.02
C ASP A 70 0.76 3.21 -1.47
N CYS A 71 1.93 3.32 -0.83
CA CYS A 71 2.07 3.22 0.63
C CYS A 71 1.30 4.28 1.43
N GLY A 72 1.03 5.44 0.84
CA GLY A 72 0.26 6.51 1.48
C GLY A 72 1.03 7.32 2.53
N GLU A 73 2.35 7.15 2.69
CA GLU A 73 3.16 7.99 3.60
C GLU A 73 3.08 9.48 3.25
N CYS A 74 2.98 9.80 1.96
CA CYS A 74 2.75 11.16 1.48
C CYS A 74 1.40 11.76 1.93
N ILE A 75 0.37 10.93 2.15
CA ILE A 75 -0.94 11.35 2.67
C ILE A 75 -0.79 11.78 4.14
N LYS A 76 -0.01 11.04 4.93
CA LYS A 76 0.20 11.29 6.37
C LYS A 76 0.90 12.63 6.63
N VAL A 77 1.87 13.00 5.80
CA VAL A 77 2.75 14.17 6.05
C VAL A 77 2.32 15.46 5.36
N CYS A 78 1.31 15.45 4.48
CA CYS A 78 0.95 16.63 3.70
C CYS A 78 0.18 17.66 4.56
N PRO A 79 0.74 18.84 4.86
CA PRO A 79 0.11 19.81 5.77
C PRO A 79 -1.21 20.38 5.21
N ASN A 80 -1.26 20.63 3.91
CA ASN A 80 -2.45 21.18 3.24
C ASN A 80 -3.47 20.09 2.86
N LYS A 81 -3.20 18.83 3.26
CA LYS A 81 -3.99 17.65 2.90
C LYS A 81 -4.19 17.53 1.37
N ALA A 82 -3.27 18.07 0.57
CA ALA A 82 -3.34 18.13 -0.90
C ALA A 82 -3.35 16.73 -1.52
N ILE A 83 -2.68 15.77 -0.88
CA ILE A 83 -2.57 14.38 -1.34
C ILE A 83 -3.72 13.57 -0.74
N LYS A 84 -4.49 12.90 -1.59
CA LYS A 84 -5.66 12.12 -1.17
C LYS A 84 -5.64 10.71 -1.75
N PRO A 85 -6.19 9.73 -1.01
CA PRO A 85 -6.46 8.41 -1.58
C PRO A 85 -7.63 8.48 -2.57
N ILE A 86 -7.66 7.55 -3.52
CA ILE A 86 -8.78 7.33 -4.43
C ILE A 86 -9.59 6.14 -3.90
N THR A 87 -10.47 6.40 -2.93
CA THR A 87 -11.42 5.42 -2.37
C THR A 87 -12.82 5.61 -2.93
N ASN A 88 -13.67 4.59 -2.78
CA ASN A 88 -15.11 4.80 -2.87
C ASN A 88 -15.55 5.75 -1.76
N THR A 89 -16.64 6.47 -2.01
CA THR A 89 -17.30 7.35 -1.05
C THR A 89 -18.61 6.74 -0.59
N PHE A 90 -19.13 7.21 0.56
CA PHE A 90 -20.49 6.84 0.99
C PHE A 90 -21.58 7.18 -0.03
N LYS A 91 -21.37 8.21 -0.87
CA LYS A 91 -22.34 8.53 -1.93
C LYS A 91 -22.36 7.45 -3.01
N ASP A 92 -21.19 6.90 -3.34
CA ASP A 92 -21.06 5.83 -4.32
C ASP A 92 -21.82 4.57 -3.84
N ILE A 93 -21.75 4.28 -2.53
CA ILE A 93 -22.43 3.14 -1.89
C ILE A 93 -23.95 3.17 -2.13
N ASN A 94 -24.59 4.34 -2.07
CA ASN A 94 -26.04 4.43 -2.19
C ASN A 94 -26.58 4.27 -3.63
N SER A 95 -25.71 4.14 -4.64
CA SER A 95 -26.09 4.17 -6.06
C SER A 95 -25.95 2.83 -6.81
N ILE A 96 -25.42 1.79 -6.17
CA ILE A 96 -24.97 0.56 -6.86
C ILE A 96 -25.93 -0.63 -6.66
N GLY A 97 -26.72 -0.63 -5.59
CA GLY A 97 -27.52 -1.79 -5.15
C GLY A 97 -27.34 -2.01 -3.64
N PRO A 98 -27.75 -3.16 -3.08
CA PRO A 98 -27.44 -3.48 -1.68
C PRO A 98 -25.92 -3.64 -1.51
N VAL A 99 -25.34 -2.81 -0.66
CA VAL A 99 -23.89 -2.82 -0.41
C VAL A 99 -23.58 -3.47 0.93
N TYR A 100 -22.67 -4.44 0.92
CA TYR A 100 -22.22 -5.15 2.10
C TYR A 100 -20.79 -4.74 2.45
N ALA A 101 -20.56 -4.40 3.72
CA ALA A 101 -19.23 -4.10 4.23
C ALA A 101 -18.44 -5.40 4.46
N VAL A 102 -17.22 -5.48 3.96
CA VAL A 102 -16.25 -6.51 4.32
C VAL A 102 -15.24 -5.87 5.26
N ALA A 103 -15.29 -6.22 6.56
CA ALA A 103 -14.52 -5.56 7.59
C ALA A 103 -13.05 -6.02 7.57
N SER A 104 -12.11 -5.08 7.54
CA SER A 104 -10.70 -5.38 7.83
C SER A 104 -10.53 -5.70 9.33
N PRO A 105 -9.69 -6.67 9.71
CA PRO A 105 -9.35 -6.91 11.11
C PRO A 105 -8.79 -5.67 11.82
N ALA A 106 -8.10 -4.79 11.07
CA ALA A 106 -7.57 -3.54 11.60
C ALA A 106 -8.65 -2.55 12.07
N LEU A 107 -9.89 -2.68 11.58
CA LEU A 107 -11.03 -1.84 11.97
C LEU A 107 -11.35 -1.98 13.46
N TYR A 108 -11.25 -3.19 14.01
CA TYR A 108 -11.62 -3.47 15.41
C TYR A 108 -10.75 -2.73 16.41
N ALA A 109 -9.49 -2.46 16.04
CA ALA A 109 -8.54 -1.76 16.89
C ALA A 109 -8.68 -0.22 16.87
N GLN A 110 -9.58 0.34 16.04
CA GLN A 110 -9.70 1.80 15.86
C GLN A 110 -10.65 2.48 16.86
N PHE A 111 -11.43 1.70 17.59
CA PHE A 111 -12.45 2.20 18.51
C PHE A 111 -12.00 2.08 19.96
N GLY A 112 -12.77 2.67 20.89
CA GLY A 112 -12.50 2.56 22.33
C GLY A 112 -12.40 1.10 22.80
N LYS A 113 -11.63 0.85 23.86
CA LYS A 113 -11.38 -0.52 24.38
C LYS A 113 -12.66 -1.29 24.77
N ASP A 114 -13.72 -0.56 25.10
CA ASP A 114 -15.00 -1.13 25.55
C ASP A 114 -15.95 -1.42 24.37
N ILE A 115 -15.55 -1.08 23.14
CA ILE A 115 -16.34 -1.34 21.93
C ILE A 115 -16.02 -2.74 21.41
N HIS A 116 -16.95 -3.66 21.64
CA HIS A 116 -16.86 -5.02 21.14
C HIS A 116 -16.97 -5.06 19.60
N PRO A 117 -16.20 -5.92 18.89
CA PRO A 117 -16.28 -6.03 17.42
C PRO A 117 -17.68 -6.24 16.84
N HIS A 118 -18.54 -6.98 17.55
CA HIS A 118 -19.95 -7.14 17.14
C HIS A 118 -20.72 -5.82 17.04
N LEU A 119 -20.45 -4.85 17.93
CA LEU A 119 -21.07 -3.52 17.87
C LEU A 119 -20.63 -2.75 16.63
N ILE A 120 -19.39 -2.98 16.15
CA ILE A 120 -18.88 -2.37 14.92
C ILE A 120 -19.66 -2.88 13.72
N HIS A 121 -19.98 -4.17 13.66
CA HIS A 121 -20.84 -4.74 12.61
C HIS A 121 -22.27 -4.21 12.66
N GLU A 122 -22.86 -4.08 13.85
CA GLU A 122 -24.16 -3.44 13.99
C GLU A 122 -24.12 -1.97 13.56
N GLY A 123 -23.07 -1.24 13.94
CA GLY A 123 -22.82 0.14 13.53
C GLY A 123 -22.70 0.29 12.01
N LEU A 124 -21.99 -0.62 11.33
CA LEU A 124 -21.87 -0.63 9.86
C LEU A 124 -23.27 -0.72 9.21
N ARG A 125 -24.15 -1.58 9.72
CA ARG A 125 -25.53 -1.66 9.22
C ARG A 125 -26.31 -0.36 9.45
N ARG A 126 -26.16 0.25 10.63
CA ARG A 126 -26.83 1.52 10.98
C ARG A 126 -26.40 2.70 10.12
N ILE A 127 -25.15 2.73 9.64
CA ILE A 127 -24.67 3.80 8.75
C ILE A 127 -24.99 3.57 7.26
N GLY A 128 -25.78 2.53 6.93
CA GLY A 128 -26.37 2.34 5.61
C GLY A 128 -25.90 1.12 4.82
N PHE A 129 -25.01 0.27 5.37
CA PHE A 129 -24.69 -1.00 4.72
C PHE A 129 -25.85 -2.00 4.86
N ALA A 130 -26.19 -2.71 3.79
CA ALA A 130 -27.21 -3.76 3.78
C ALA A 130 -26.84 -4.95 4.68
N GLY A 131 -25.54 -5.16 4.89
CA GLY A 131 -25.01 -6.14 5.81
C GLY A 131 -23.49 -5.96 5.99
N SER A 132 -22.90 -6.79 6.83
CA SER A 132 -21.47 -6.74 7.10
C SER A 132 -20.91 -8.14 7.30
N TYR A 133 -19.70 -8.37 6.84
CA TYR A 133 -18.99 -9.64 6.96
C TYR A 133 -17.63 -9.45 7.62
N ASP A 134 -17.27 -10.39 8.48
CA ASP A 134 -15.94 -10.52 9.06
C ASP A 134 -15.06 -11.44 8.19
N ILE A 135 -13.74 -11.21 8.21
CA ILE A 135 -12.79 -12.02 7.44
C ILE A 135 -11.81 -12.82 8.30
N THR A 136 -11.89 -12.75 9.63
CA THR A 136 -10.92 -13.38 10.54
C THR A 136 -10.89 -14.91 10.38
N LYS A 137 -12.04 -15.53 10.07
CA LYS A 137 -12.12 -16.96 9.67
C LYS A 137 -11.14 -17.29 8.55
N TYR A 138 -11.06 -16.44 7.52
CA TYR A 138 -10.22 -16.67 6.34
C TYR A 138 -8.75 -16.38 6.60
N CYS A 139 -8.42 -15.52 7.56
CA CYS A 139 -7.05 -15.34 8.04
C CYS A 139 -6.52 -16.65 8.64
N VAL A 140 -7.29 -17.28 9.53
CA VAL A 140 -6.93 -18.57 10.15
C VAL A 140 -6.83 -19.70 9.11
N ILE A 141 -7.78 -19.75 8.17
CA ILE A 141 -7.72 -20.70 7.04
C ILE A 141 -6.43 -20.53 6.24
N LEU A 142 -6.09 -19.28 5.89
CA LEU A 142 -4.92 -18.98 5.09
C LEU A 142 -3.62 -19.29 5.85
N ARG A 143 -3.56 -19.05 7.16
CA ARG A 143 -2.41 -19.43 8.00
C ARG A 143 -2.11 -20.93 7.89
N ARG A 144 -3.13 -21.79 7.97
CA ARG A 144 -2.95 -23.24 7.82
C ARG A 144 -2.53 -23.63 6.41
N ALA A 145 -3.08 -22.95 5.40
CA ALA A 145 -2.66 -23.16 4.01
C ALA A 145 -1.19 -22.78 3.81
N ILE A 146 -0.72 -21.70 4.45
CA ILE A 146 0.69 -21.27 4.47
C ILE A 146 1.57 -22.33 5.13
N GLU A 147 1.18 -22.84 6.30
CA GLU A 147 1.91 -23.90 7.01
C GLU A 147 2.12 -25.13 6.12
N ARG A 148 1.03 -25.63 5.52
CA ARG A 148 1.09 -26.75 4.58
C ARG A 148 1.99 -26.45 3.39
N PHE A 149 1.83 -25.27 2.78
CA PHE A 149 2.65 -24.85 1.65
C PHE A 149 4.15 -24.81 1.99
N ILE A 150 4.54 -24.28 3.16
CA ILE A 150 5.93 -24.25 3.60
C ILE A 150 6.50 -25.66 3.76
N SER A 151 5.71 -26.59 4.33
CA SER A 151 6.12 -27.99 4.55
C SER A 151 6.26 -28.79 3.26
N GLU A 152 5.41 -28.54 2.26
CA GLU A 152 5.37 -29.29 0.99
C GLU A 152 6.19 -28.65 -0.13
N SER A 153 6.48 -27.35 -0.04
CA SER A 153 7.13 -26.60 -1.12
C SER A 153 8.61 -26.92 -1.24
N LYS A 154 9.03 -27.24 -2.47
CA LYS A 154 10.43 -27.25 -2.92
C LYS A 154 10.83 -25.95 -3.63
N GLY A 155 10.00 -24.92 -3.52
CA GLY A 155 10.20 -23.61 -4.15
C GLY A 155 11.28 -22.78 -3.47
N GLN A 156 11.38 -21.52 -3.89
CA GLN A 156 12.40 -20.60 -3.37
C GLN A 156 12.09 -20.20 -1.93
N LYS A 157 13.10 -20.30 -1.06
CA LYS A 157 13.04 -19.90 0.34
C LYS A 157 13.88 -18.64 0.59
N PRO A 158 13.53 -17.80 1.58
CA PRO A 158 12.28 -17.83 2.36
C PRO A 158 11.04 -17.50 1.50
N VAL A 159 9.89 -18.05 1.88
CA VAL A 159 8.59 -17.64 1.33
C VAL A 159 8.19 -16.30 1.96
N ILE A 160 7.86 -15.30 1.17
CA ILE A 160 7.51 -13.95 1.61
C ILE A 160 5.99 -13.78 1.56
N SER A 161 5.40 -13.32 2.67
CA SER A 161 3.96 -13.04 2.74
C SER A 161 3.51 -12.01 1.67
N SER A 162 2.39 -12.26 0.99
CA SER A 162 1.89 -11.41 -0.11
C SER A 162 0.63 -10.61 0.23
N HIS A 163 0.15 -10.66 1.48
CA HIS A 163 -1.10 -10.00 1.87
C HIS A 163 -0.98 -8.46 1.92
N CYS A 164 0.23 -7.91 2.10
CA CYS A 164 0.51 -6.48 2.10
C CYS A 164 0.84 -5.99 0.66
N PRO A 165 -0.06 -5.24 -0.01
CA PRO A 165 0.14 -4.83 -1.40
C PRO A 165 1.31 -3.90 -1.61
N VAL A 166 1.66 -3.12 -0.58
CA VAL A 166 2.80 -2.23 -0.61
C VAL A 166 4.10 -3.02 -0.66
N ILE A 167 4.19 -4.15 0.05
CA ILE A 167 5.35 -5.05 0.00
C ILE A 167 5.46 -5.72 -1.37
N VAL A 168 4.34 -6.23 -1.90
CA VAL A 168 4.32 -6.82 -3.25
C VAL A 168 4.77 -5.79 -4.29
N SER A 169 4.23 -4.57 -4.24
CA SER A 169 4.61 -3.48 -5.17
C SER A 169 6.07 -3.03 -4.97
N MET A 170 6.59 -3.09 -3.75
CA MET A 170 7.99 -2.78 -3.46
C MET A 170 8.94 -3.85 -4.01
N ILE A 171 8.58 -5.13 -3.91
CA ILE A 171 9.32 -6.23 -4.54
C ILE A 171 9.30 -6.04 -6.06
N GLU A 172 8.15 -5.75 -6.64
CA GLU A 172 8.00 -5.45 -8.08
C GLU A 172 8.92 -4.31 -8.56
N VAL A 173 8.99 -3.21 -7.81
CA VAL A 173 9.71 -2.00 -8.21
C VAL A 173 11.20 -2.05 -7.86
N GLN A 174 11.57 -2.63 -6.71
CA GLN A 174 12.92 -2.50 -6.13
C GLN A 174 13.66 -3.82 -5.95
N PHE A 175 12.97 -4.95 -5.84
CA PHE A 175 13.57 -6.27 -5.60
C PHE A 175 13.01 -7.35 -6.53
N PRO A 176 13.03 -7.15 -7.86
CA PRO A 176 12.36 -8.05 -8.81
C PRO A 176 12.93 -9.48 -8.80
N SER A 177 14.14 -9.69 -8.29
CA SER A 177 14.73 -11.01 -8.06
C SER A 177 13.93 -11.87 -7.05
N LEU A 178 13.14 -11.23 -6.19
CA LEU A 178 12.38 -11.87 -5.10
C LEU A 178 10.91 -12.14 -5.45
N ILE A 179 10.51 -11.95 -6.71
CA ILE A 179 9.13 -12.17 -7.14
C ILE A 179 8.71 -13.63 -6.92
N GLU A 180 9.59 -14.59 -7.21
CA GLU A 180 9.35 -16.03 -7.01
C GLU A 180 9.32 -16.45 -5.54
N ASN A 181 9.77 -15.59 -4.63
CA ASN A 181 9.65 -15.81 -3.19
C ASN A 181 8.25 -15.44 -2.65
N LEU A 182 7.44 -14.69 -3.40
CA LEU A 182 6.12 -14.27 -2.93
C LEU A 182 5.16 -15.46 -2.76
N LEU A 183 4.43 -15.46 -1.65
CA LEU A 183 3.39 -16.44 -1.36
C LEU A 183 2.29 -16.39 -2.45
N PRO A 184 2.07 -17.47 -3.22
CA PRO A 184 1.15 -17.48 -4.36
C PRO A 184 -0.28 -17.85 -3.92
N MET A 185 -0.82 -17.15 -2.94
CA MET A 185 -2.17 -17.38 -2.41
C MET A 185 -2.99 -16.09 -2.34
N ARG A 186 -4.29 -16.21 -2.60
CA ARG A 186 -5.24 -15.09 -2.48
C ARG A 186 -5.35 -14.62 -1.04
N GLU A 187 -5.52 -13.32 -0.87
CA GLU A 187 -5.62 -12.73 0.46
C GLU A 187 -6.97 -13.06 1.13
N PRO A 188 -7.06 -13.02 2.48
CA PRO A 188 -8.27 -13.42 3.21
C PRO A 188 -9.55 -12.68 2.76
N ARG A 189 -9.41 -11.41 2.37
CA ARG A 189 -10.52 -10.59 1.85
C ARG A 189 -11.12 -11.15 0.55
N GLU A 190 -10.30 -11.72 -0.34
CA GLU A 190 -10.76 -12.29 -1.61
C GLU A 190 -11.39 -13.65 -1.38
N LEU A 191 -10.78 -14.48 -0.52
CA LEU A 191 -11.37 -15.76 -0.11
C LEU A 191 -12.76 -15.56 0.51
N ALA A 192 -12.88 -14.58 1.40
CA ALA A 192 -14.15 -14.18 1.98
C ALA A 192 -15.16 -13.72 0.92
N ALA A 193 -14.74 -12.84 0.02
CA ALA A 193 -15.62 -12.27 -1.00
C ALA A 193 -16.22 -13.34 -1.93
N ILE A 194 -15.45 -14.36 -2.29
CA ILE A 194 -15.90 -15.47 -3.14
C ILE A 194 -17.02 -16.26 -2.44
N GLU A 195 -16.80 -16.65 -1.17
CA GLU A 195 -17.79 -17.38 -0.38
C GLU A 195 -19.03 -16.52 -0.12
N ILE A 196 -18.86 -15.24 0.18
CA ILE A 196 -19.97 -14.29 0.39
C ILE A 196 -20.82 -14.15 -0.87
N LYS A 197 -20.21 -13.91 -2.05
CA LYS A 197 -20.97 -13.76 -3.31
C LYS A 197 -21.72 -15.04 -3.67
N LYS A 198 -21.11 -16.21 -3.44
CA LYS A 198 -21.76 -17.51 -3.64
C LYS A 198 -23.00 -17.67 -2.74
N ASN A 199 -22.88 -17.29 -1.46
CA ASN A 199 -23.96 -17.44 -0.48
C ASN A 199 -25.08 -16.41 -0.66
N LEU A 200 -24.75 -15.16 -1.02
CA LEU A 200 -25.74 -14.12 -1.28
C LEU A 200 -26.59 -14.43 -2.52
N ASN A 201 -26.02 -15.11 -3.51
CA ASN A 201 -26.66 -15.42 -4.79
C ASN A 201 -27.38 -14.22 -5.43
N ASN A 202 -26.83 -13.01 -5.22
CA ASN A 202 -27.38 -11.75 -5.69
C ASN A 202 -26.32 -11.04 -6.53
N LYS A 203 -26.59 -10.89 -7.83
CA LYS A 203 -25.64 -10.26 -8.76
C LYS A 203 -25.55 -8.75 -8.61
N ASP A 204 -26.55 -8.12 -7.99
CA ASP A 204 -26.61 -6.67 -7.74
C ASP A 204 -25.97 -6.30 -6.39
N ALA A 205 -25.57 -7.30 -5.58
CA ALA A 205 -24.90 -7.07 -4.32
C ALA A 205 -23.44 -6.66 -4.55
N ALA A 206 -23.07 -5.50 -4.00
CA ALA A 206 -21.70 -5.01 -4.04
C ALA A 206 -21.00 -5.26 -2.70
N LEU A 207 -19.76 -5.76 -2.75
CA LEU A 207 -18.90 -5.93 -1.60
C LEU A 207 -17.89 -4.78 -1.53
N ILE A 208 -17.93 -4.01 -0.43
CA ILE A 208 -17.00 -2.90 -0.18
C ILE A 208 -16.08 -3.26 0.98
N TYR A 209 -14.79 -3.35 0.70
CA TYR A 209 -13.79 -3.60 1.74
C TYR A 209 -13.50 -2.33 2.55
N VAL A 210 -13.73 -2.39 3.85
CA VAL A 210 -13.44 -1.29 4.78
C VAL A 210 -11.95 -1.35 5.12
N THR A 211 -11.15 -0.53 4.45
CA THR A 211 -9.69 -0.69 4.34
C THR A 211 -8.88 0.27 5.21
N PRO A 212 -7.80 -0.20 5.86
CA PRO A 212 -6.80 0.65 6.53
C PRO A 212 -5.76 1.23 5.56
N CYS A 213 -5.76 0.82 4.28
CA CYS A 213 -4.67 1.09 3.34
C CYS A 213 -5.17 1.55 1.96
N SER A 214 -4.54 2.58 1.40
CA SER A 214 -4.77 3.07 0.04
C SER A 214 -4.42 2.02 -1.02
N ALA A 215 -3.31 1.31 -0.85
CA ALA A 215 -2.84 0.30 -1.79
C ALA A 215 -3.79 -0.89 -1.95
N LYS A 216 -4.74 -1.12 -1.02
CA LYS A 216 -5.75 -2.17 -1.21
C LYS A 216 -6.72 -1.88 -2.34
N ILE A 217 -6.88 -0.62 -2.73
CA ILE A 217 -7.68 -0.23 -3.90
C ILE A 217 -7.02 -0.72 -5.18
N LEU A 218 -5.68 -0.74 -5.22
CA LEU A 218 -4.93 -1.27 -6.37
C LEU A 218 -5.28 -2.74 -6.56
N ASP A 219 -5.21 -3.56 -5.50
CA ASP A 219 -5.52 -4.99 -5.60
C ASP A 219 -7.00 -5.27 -5.96
N VAL A 220 -7.91 -4.32 -5.71
CA VAL A 220 -9.33 -4.45 -6.10
C VAL A 220 -9.54 -4.06 -7.56
N LYS A 221 -8.98 -2.93 -8.00
CA LYS A 221 -9.19 -2.39 -9.35
C LYS A 221 -8.28 -3.01 -10.40
N SER A 222 -7.10 -3.43 -9.98
CA SER A 222 -6.12 -4.16 -10.78
C SER A 222 -5.62 -5.34 -9.94
N PRO A 223 -6.41 -6.40 -9.80
CA PRO A 223 -6.00 -7.59 -9.08
C PRO A 223 -4.84 -8.31 -9.82
N ARG A 224 -3.98 -8.97 -9.06
CA ARG A 224 -2.90 -9.82 -9.59
C ARG A 224 -3.36 -11.25 -9.91
N TRP A 225 -4.67 -11.49 -9.92
CA TRP A 225 -5.33 -12.79 -10.12
C TRP A 225 -6.11 -12.84 -11.44
N LYS A 226 -6.18 -14.01 -12.11
CA LYS A 226 -6.88 -14.21 -13.42
C LYS A 226 -8.35 -13.96 -13.39
N GLU A 227 -8.96 -14.34 -12.29
CA GLU A 227 -10.38 -14.31 -12.09
C GLU A 227 -10.85 -12.92 -11.64
N GLY A 228 -9.94 -11.94 -11.54
CA GLY A 228 -10.25 -10.61 -11.04
C GLY A 228 -10.37 -10.58 -9.52
N SER A 229 -11.03 -9.53 -9.02
CA SER A 229 -11.37 -9.37 -7.60
C SER A 229 -12.85 -9.66 -7.41
N SER A 230 -13.18 -10.39 -6.35
CA SER A 230 -14.59 -10.56 -5.93
C SER A 230 -15.09 -9.40 -5.07
N ILE A 231 -14.20 -8.48 -4.68
CA ILE A 231 -14.52 -7.21 -4.02
C ILE A 231 -14.77 -6.15 -5.09
N ASP A 232 -15.83 -5.35 -4.94
CA ASP A 232 -16.25 -4.37 -5.96
C ASP A 232 -15.62 -2.97 -5.72
N GLY A 233 -15.23 -2.70 -4.48
CA GLY A 233 -14.63 -1.43 -4.08
C GLY A 233 -14.02 -1.45 -2.68
N ALA A 234 -13.45 -0.32 -2.28
CA ALA A 234 -12.85 -0.16 -0.97
C ALA A 234 -13.12 1.25 -0.41
N LEU A 235 -13.37 1.30 0.90
CA LEU A 235 -13.75 2.50 1.64
C LEU A 235 -12.79 2.70 2.81
N SER A 236 -12.29 3.92 2.99
CA SER A 236 -11.34 4.25 4.06
C SER A 236 -11.98 4.10 5.44
N ILE A 237 -11.28 3.48 6.38
CA ILE A 237 -11.69 3.47 7.79
C ILE A 237 -11.82 4.90 8.33
N ARG A 238 -10.84 5.77 8.05
CA ARG A 238 -10.86 7.18 8.44
C ARG A 238 -12.10 7.93 7.93
N ASP A 239 -12.53 7.66 6.71
CA ASP A 239 -13.68 8.37 6.13
C ASP A 239 -15.02 7.95 6.78
N ILE A 240 -15.09 6.73 7.33
CA ILE A 240 -16.29 6.23 8.02
C ILE A 240 -16.26 6.32 9.54
N TYR A 241 -15.11 6.65 10.12
CA TYR A 241 -14.89 6.54 11.55
C TYR A 241 -15.92 7.32 12.39
N ASN A 242 -16.12 8.61 12.09
CA ASN A 242 -17.03 9.46 12.89
C ASN A 242 -18.50 9.02 12.78
N PRO A 243 -19.07 8.81 11.57
CA PRO A 243 -20.42 8.26 11.45
C PRO A 243 -20.58 6.92 12.16
N LEU A 244 -19.59 6.02 12.00
CA LEU A 244 -19.62 4.68 12.59
C LEU A 244 -19.55 4.73 14.12
N LEU A 245 -18.66 5.54 14.69
CA LEU A 245 -18.58 5.74 16.14
C LEU A 245 -19.89 6.31 16.71
N SER A 246 -20.48 7.31 16.06
CA SER A 246 -21.77 7.87 16.47
C SER A 246 -22.85 6.79 16.51
N ALA A 247 -22.96 5.99 15.43
CA ALA A 247 -23.93 4.91 15.34
C ALA A 247 -23.71 3.83 16.40
N ILE A 248 -22.46 3.51 16.74
CA ILE A 248 -22.11 2.54 17.80
C ILE A 248 -22.56 3.05 19.17
N LEU A 249 -22.30 4.32 19.49
CA LEU A 249 -22.63 4.90 20.80
C LEU A 249 -24.14 5.04 21.04
N GLU A 250 -24.95 5.01 19.99
CA GLU A 250 -26.41 5.01 20.07
C GLU A 250 -27.03 3.62 20.32
N ILE A 251 -26.21 2.55 20.29
CA ILE A 251 -26.67 1.18 20.56
C ILE A 251 -26.90 1.00 22.07
N LYS A 252 -28.17 1.01 22.49
CA LYS A 252 -28.57 0.70 23.88
C LYS A 252 -28.81 -0.78 24.12
N ASN A 253 -29.44 -1.45 23.15
CA ASN A 253 -29.79 -2.86 23.20
C ASN A 253 -29.18 -3.54 21.96
N PRO A 254 -27.96 -4.09 22.06
CA PRO A 254 -27.31 -4.72 20.93
C PRO A 254 -28.09 -5.96 20.49
N ALA A 255 -28.08 -6.23 19.19
CA ALA A 255 -28.58 -7.49 18.67
C ALA A 255 -27.72 -8.67 19.19
N ALA A 256 -28.28 -9.87 19.15
CA ALA A 256 -27.49 -11.07 19.42
C ALA A 256 -26.39 -11.21 18.35
N PRO A 257 -25.17 -11.62 18.72
CA PRO A 257 -24.10 -11.88 17.77
C PRO A 257 -24.53 -12.82 16.63
N ASP A 258 -24.52 -12.28 15.40
CA ASP A 258 -24.86 -13.00 14.16
C ASP A 258 -23.61 -13.39 13.34
N ILE A 259 -22.43 -12.95 13.78
CA ILE A 259 -21.14 -13.16 13.11
C ILE A 259 -20.15 -13.70 14.12
N GLN A 260 -19.46 -14.79 13.75
CA GLN A 260 -18.35 -15.35 14.52
C GLN A 260 -17.04 -14.65 14.14
N ILE A 261 -16.28 -14.21 15.14
CA ILE A 261 -15.02 -13.49 14.98
C ILE A 261 -13.93 -14.26 15.73
N TYR A 262 -12.82 -14.53 15.04
CA TYR A 262 -11.72 -15.35 15.52
C TYR A 262 -10.56 -14.50 16.03
N ALA A 263 -10.10 -14.80 17.24
CA ALA A 263 -9.01 -14.07 17.90
C ALA A 263 -7.75 -13.99 17.02
N GLU A 264 -7.26 -15.15 16.54
CA GLU A 264 -6.09 -15.25 15.66
C GLU A 264 -6.22 -14.37 14.41
N GLY A 265 -7.40 -14.34 13.78
CA GLY A 265 -7.59 -13.52 12.59
C GLY A 265 -7.59 -12.01 12.86
N ILE A 266 -7.85 -11.58 14.10
CA ILE A 266 -7.67 -10.17 14.50
C ILE A 266 -6.18 -9.82 14.55
N GLU A 267 -5.33 -10.76 14.97
CA GLU A 267 -3.88 -10.53 15.12
C GLU A 267 -3.20 -10.25 13.79
N TRP A 268 -3.76 -10.72 12.66
CA TRP A 268 -3.32 -10.34 11.30
C TRP A 268 -3.40 -8.83 11.00
N ALA A 269 -4.05 -8.03 11.85
CA ALA A 269 -3.98 -6.58 11.79
C ALA A 269 -2.63 -6.02 12.27
N ALA A 270 -1.77 -6.86 12.86
CA ALA A 270 -0.52 -6.47 13.47
C ALA A 270 0.65 -7.39 13.08
N GLU A 271 1.86 -6.86 13.18
CA GLU A 271 3.10 -7.66 13.06
C GLU A 271 3.13 -8.79 14.08
N GLY A 272 3.43 -10.00 13.62
CA GLY A 272 3.39 -11.24 14.41
C GLY A 272 2.14 -12.08 14.12
N GLY A 273 1.10 -11.48 13.52
CA GLY A 273 -0.22 -12.11 13.36
C GLY A 273 -0.24 -13.41 12.58
N ILE A 274 0.78 -13.67 11.75
CA ILE A 274 0.95 -14.96 11.06
C ILE A 274 2.00 -15.81 11.77
N VAL A 275 3.20 -15.27 11.97
CA VAL A 275 4.37 -16.06 12.42
C VAL A 275 4.19 -16.62 13.83
N ASP A 276 3.48 -15.92 14.71
CA ASP A 276 3.24 -16.34 16.09
C ASP A 276 2.33 -17.58 16.16
N HIS A 277 1.64 -17.92 15.05
CA HIS A 277 0.74 -19.07 14.93
C HIS A 277 1.30 -20.19 14.04
N LEU A 278 2.52 -20.03 13.52
CA LEU A 278 3.23 -21.08 12.79
C LEU A 278 3.86 -22.07 13.80
N PRO A 279 3.99 -23.36 13.44
CA PRO A 279 4.63 -24.33 14.32
C PRO A 279 6.12 -24.02 14.52
N GLU A 280 6.68 -24.41 15.66
CA GLU A 280 8.09 -24.19 16.01
C GLU A 280 9.09 -24.78 14.99
N SER A 281 8.65 -25.76 14.20
CA SER A 281 9.44 -26.36 13.12
C SER A 281 9.65 -25.44 11.92
N VAL A 282 8.88 -24.34 11.81
CA VAL A 282 8.99 -23.35 10.73
C VAL A 282 9.81 -22.18 11.23
N LEU A 283 11.05 -22.07 10.75
CA LEU A 283 11.89 -20.93 11.11
C LEU A 283 11.39 -19.69 10.38
N SER A 284 10.82 -18.74 11.13
CA SER A 284 10.16 -17.58 10.54
C SER A 284 10.68 -16.25 11.10
N LEU A 285 10.46 -15.19 10.32
CA LEU A 285 10.81 -13.82 10.68
C LEU A 285 9.63 -12.90 10.37
N SER A 286 9.31 -11.97 11.25
CA SER A 286 8.37 -10.88 10.99
C SER A 286 9.06 -9.53 11.06
N SER A 287 8.58 -8.58 10.25
CA SER A 287 9.02 -7.20 10.31
C SER A 287 7.93 -6.24 9.86
N SER A 288 7.85 -5.08 10.51
CA SER A 288 6.98 -3.98 10.10
C SER A 288 7.75 -2.68 9.83
N GLY A 289 7.15 -1.82 9.00
CA GLY A 289 7.71 -0.55 8.58
C GLY A 289 8.54 -0.66 7.30
N ILE A 290 8.38 0.32 6.40
CA ILE A 290 9.00 0.30 5.06
C ILE A 290 10.52 0.16 5.11
N ALA A 291 11.18 0.90 6.02
CA ALA A 291 12.64 0.86 6.12
C ALA A 291 13.15 -0.53 6.54
N ASN A 292 12.48 -1.17 7.50
CA ASN A 292 12.83 -2.50 7.97
C ASN A 292 12.53 -3.55 6.91
N ALA A 293 11.37 -3.48 6.25
CA ALA A 293 11.01 -4.36 5.15
C ALA A 293 12.05 -4.30 4.01
N LYS A 294 12.49 -3.10 3.61
CA LYS A 294 13.57 -2.95 2.61
C LYS A 294 14.87 -3.60 3.03
N LYS A 295 15.24 -3.50 4.32
CA LYS A 295 16.43 -4.15 4.86
C LYS A 295 16.30 -5.68 4.78
N VAL A 296 15.17 -6.23 5.22
CA VAL A 296 14.90 -7.68 5.17
C VAL A 296 14.94 -8.18 3.73
N LEU A 297 14.25 -7.51 2.80
CA LEU A 297 14.27 -7.87 1.37
C LEU A 297 15.70 -7.84 0.81
N SER A 298 16.49 -6.81 1.14
CA SER A 298 17.90 -6.76 0.74
C SER A 298 18.73 -7.91 1.31
N ASP A 299 18.52 -8.28 2.57
CA ASP A 299 19.20 -9.41 3.20
C ASP A 299 18.80 -10.76 2.56
N ILE A 300 17.56 -10.90 2.07
CA ILE A 300 17.12 -12.06 1.27
C ILE A 300 17.82 -12.08 -0.09
N GLU A 301 17.85 -10.95 -0.81
CA GLU A 301 18.50 -10.84 -2.13
C GLU A 301 20.00 -11.16 -2.06
N PHE A 302 20.68 -10.71 -1.00
CA PHE A 302 22.07 -11.06 -0.72
C PHE A 302 22.26 -12.44 -0.05
N SER A 303 21.21 -13.27 -0.02
CA SER A 303 21.26 -14.64 0.48
C SER A 303 21.74 -14.77 1.94
N LYS A 304 21.49 -13.77 2.78
CA LYS A 304 21.82 -13.80 4.22
C LYS A 304 20.79 -14.54 5.07
N LEU A 305 19.56 -14.68 4.57
CA LEU A 305 18.43 -15.30 5.28
C LEU A 305 18.01 -16.66 4.69
N ARG A 306 18.99 -17.45 4.20
CA ARG A 306 18.76 -18.74 3.52
C ARG A 306 18.13 -19.81 4.40
N GLU A 307 18.31 -19.73 5.72
CA GLU A 307 17.76 -20.70 6.68
C GLU A 307 16.31 -20.38 7.08
N ILE A 308 15.83 -19.17 6.80
CA ILE A 308 14.46 -18.79 7.10
C ILE A 308 13.51 -19.47 6.10
N ASP A 309 12.44 -20.08 6.62
CA ASP A 309 11.38 -20.70 5.83
C ASP A 309 10.34 -19.68 5.37
N PHE A 310 9.95 -18.77 6.26
CA PHE A 310 8.87 -17.81 6.02
C PHE A 310 9.17 -16.42 6.56
N VAL A 311 8.81 -15.39 5.79
CA VAL A 311 8.99 -13.98 6.15
C VAL A 311 7.66 -13.25 6.04
N GLU A 312 7.18 -12.74 7.16
CA GLU A 312 6.01 -11.85 7.25
C GLU A 312 6.44 -10.39 7.20
N LEU A 313 5.94 -9.62 6.21
CA LEU A 313 6.29 -8.20 6.05
C LEU A 313 5.06 -7.30 6.02
N TYR A 314 5.09 -6.26 6.83
CA TYR A 314 4.16 -5.13 6.74
C TYR A 314 4.89 -3.85 6.37
N ALA A 315 4.28 -3.04 5.50
CA ALA A 315 4.84 -1.74 5.15
C ALA A 315 4.59 -0.69 6.24
N CYS A 316 3.48 -0.77 6.96
CA CYS A 316 3.15 0.17 8.03
C CYS A 316 3.72 -0.33 9.35
N ASP A 317 4.13 0.60 10.22
CA ASP A 317 4.63 0.27 11.55
C ASP A 317 3.57 -0.49 12.35
N SER A 318 3.99 -1.53 13.08
CA SER A 318 3.12 -2.44 13.84
C SER A 318 2.04 -3.16 13.04
N GLY A 319 2.07 -3.14 11.70
CA GLY A 319 1.12 -3.83 10.83
C GLY A 319 0.00 -2.94 10.26
N CYS A 320 -1.06 -3.57 9.76
CA CYS A 320 -2.19 -2.88 9.10
C CYS A 320 -2.92 -1.89 10.03
N SER A 321 -2.84 -2.08 11.35
CA SER A 321 -3.39 -1.18 12.35
C SER A 321 -2.78 0.24 12.34
N GLY A 322 -1.56 0.40 11.79
CA GLY A 322 -0.87 1.68 11.56
C GLY A 322 -1.01 2.22 10.11
N GLY A 323 -2.00 1.73 9.36
CA GLY A 323 -2.23 2.06 7.95
C GLY A 323 -2.43 3.55 7.66
N SER A 324 -2.30 3.95 6.38
CA SER A 324 -2.46 5.36 5.96
C SER A 324 -3.91 5.88 6.06
N LEU A 325 -4.88 4.98 6.20
CA LEU A 325 -6.31 5.28 6.22
C LEU A 325 -6.98 4.94 7.55
N VAL A 326 -6.20 4.84 8.64
CA VAL A 326 -6.68 4.60 10.01
C VAL A 326 -6.76 5.91 10.80
N VAL A 327 -7.27 5.86 12.03
CA VAL A 327 -7.41 7.04 12.91
C VAL A 327 -6.71 6.90 14.26
N GLU A 328 -6.59 5.68 14.77
CA GLU A 328 -6.00 5.43 16.08
C GLU A 328 -4.47 5.54 16.01
N ASN A 329 -3.86 5.89 17.14
CA ASN A 329 -2.43 5.75 17.30
C ASN A 329 -2.01 4.28 17.14
N THR A 330 -1.03 4.01 16.29
CA THR A 330 -0.55 2.67 15.96
C THR A 330 -0.22 1.81 17.19
N TYR A 331 0.46 2.37 18.20
CA TYR A 331 0.82 1.62 19.41
C TYR A 331 -0.40 1.31 20.28
N MET A 332 -1.35 2.26 20.34
CA MET A 332 -2.61 2.02 21.02
C MET A 332 -3.46 0.98 20.32
N ALA A 333 -3.54 1.01 19.00
CA ALA A 333 -4.22 0.01 18.20
C ALA A 333 -3.63 -1.40 18.44
N ARG A 334 -2.29 -1.53 18.48
CA ARG A 334 -1.62 -2.80 18.82
C ARG A 334 -1.99 -3.29 20.23
N ASN A 335 -2.03 -2.41 21.22
CA ASN A 335 -2.45 -2.79 22.58
C ASN A 335 -3.93 -3.20 22.65
N LYS A 336 -4.81 -2.51 21.89
CA LYS A 336 -6.23 -2.85 21.82
C LYS A 336 -6.45 -4.22 21.19
N ILE A 337 -5.68 -4.61 20.17
CA ILE A 337 -5.73 -5.97 19.61
C ILE A 337 -5.56 -7.01 20.73
N LYS A 338 -4.54 -6.87 21.58
CA LYS A 338 -4.32 -7.76 22.73
C LYS A 338 -5.52 -7.81 23.69
N SER A 339 -6.15 -6.67 23.94
CA SER A 339 -7.35 -6.62 24.79
C SER A 339 -8.55 -7.30 24.11
N ILE A 340 -8.75 -7.12 22.81
CA ILE A 340 -9.88 -7.68 22.07
C ILE A 340 -9.76 -9.21 21.96
N ILE A 341 -8.58 -9.74 21.62
CA ILE A 341 -8.38 -11.20 21.46
C ILE A 341 -8.51 -11.98 22.77
N SER A 342 -8.35 -11.31 23.91
CA SER A 342 -8.51 -11.92 25.24
C SER A 342 -9.96 -11.96 25.72
N LEU A 343 -10.90 -11.34 24.99
CA LEU A 343 -12.32 -11.38 25.33
C LEU A 343 -12.86 -12.83 25.28
N PRO A 344 -13.66 -13.27 26.27
CA PRO A 344 -14.22 -14.62 26.30
C PRO A 344 -15.12 -14.97 25.10
N SER A 345 -15.73 -13.95 24.47
CA SER A 345 -16.61 -14.08 23.31
C SER A 345 -15.88 -14.35 21.99
N MET A 346 -14.55 -14.20 21.94
CA MET A 346 -13.78 -14.47 20.73
C MET A 346 -13.68 -15.97 20.48
N ALA A 347 -13.93 -16.37 19.23
CA ALA A 347 -13.74 -17.75 18.83
C ALA A 347 -12.25 -18.10 18.90
N LYS A 348 -11.95 -19.18 19.62
CA LYS A 348 -10.61 -19.78 19.76
C LYS A 348 -10.53 -21.17 19.14
N ASP A 349 -11.67 -21.74 18.76
CA ASP A 349 -11.76 -23.08 18.22
C ASP A 349 -11.07 -23.21 16.87
N THR A 350 -10.54 -24.41 16.63
CA THR A 350 -9.98 -24.81 15.35
C THR A 350 -11.09 -24.87 14.30
N ILE A 351 -11.01 -23.97 13.31
CA ILE A 351 -11.81 -24.01 12.06
C ILE A 351 -11.68 -25.41 11.41
N PRO A 352 -12.69 -25.93 10.66
CA PRO A 352 -12.60 -27.23 9.99
C PRO A 352 -11.36 -27.38 9.10
N ASP A 353 -10.92 -28.64 8.95
CA ASP A 353 -9.78 -29.03 8.13
C ASP A 353 -10.01 -28.67 6.65
N TYR A 354 -9.06 -27.97 6.03
CA TYR A 354 -9.33 -27.20 4.82
C TYR A 354 -8.86 -27.91 3.56
N ALA A 355 -9.74 -28.73 2.99
CA ALA A 355 -9.52 -29.39 1.70
C ALA A 355 -9.85 -28.50 0.48
N GLU A 356 -10.49 -27.33 0.68
CA GLU A 356 -11.12 -26.57 -0.42
C GLU A 356 -10.53 -25.18 -0.68
N VAL A 357 -9.34 -24.81 -0.15
CA VAL A 357 -8.70 -23.54 -0.60
C VAL A 357 -8.05 -24.10 -1.82
N GLU A 358 -8.74 -23.97 -2.94
CA GLU A 358 -8.13 -24.16 -4.24
C GLU A 358 -6.89 -23.25 -4.22
N LEU A 359 -5.74 -23.87 -3.96
CA LEU A 359 -4.42 -23.29 -4.08
C LEU A 359 -4.18 -23.10 -5.58
N LYS A 360 -5.02 -22.27 -6.21
CA LYS A 360 -4.83 -21.83 -7.58
C LYS A 360 -3.62 -20.93 -7.54
N ARG A 361 -2.47 -21.53 -7.84
CA ARG A 361 -1.15 -20.90 -7.98
C ARG A 361 -1.09 -19.90 -9.14
N GLU A 362 -2.22 -19.53 -9.75
CA GLU A 362 -2.25 -18.76 -10.98
C GLU A 362 -2.21 -17.25 -10.70
N TRP A 363 -1.04 -16.80 -10.27
CA TRP A 363 -0.65 -15.39 -10.29
C TRP A 363 -0.60 -14.89 -11.75
N LEU A 364 -1.29 -13.79 -12.07
CA LEU A 364 -1.40 -13.26 -13.44
C LEU A 364 -0.20 -12.42 -13.88
N GLY A 365 0.72 -12.14 -12.97
CA GLY A 365 1.85 -11.26 -13.22
C GLY A 365 1.68 -9.88 -12.61
N LEU A 366 2.79 -9.15 -12.68
CA LEU A 366 3.14 -7.97 -11.90
C LEU A 366 2.52 -6.70 -12.51
N HIS A 367 2.28 -5.66 -11.71
CA HIS A 367 1.76 -4.38 -12.24
C HIS A 367 2.82 -3.60 -13.01
N THR A 368 4.08 -3.74 -12.62
CA THR A 368 5.21 -3.22 -13.37
C THR A 368 5.60 -4.20 -14.47
N LYS A 369 5.53 -3.76 -15.73
CA LYS A 369 6.35 -4.40 -16.77
C LYS A 369 7.79 -4.26 -16.33
N GLN A 370 8.50 -5.38 -16.16
CA GLN A 370 9.94 -5.35 -15.98
C GLN A 370 10.52 -4.41 -17.04
N THR A 371 11.36 -3.47 -16.60
CA THR A 371 12.14 -2.65 -17.52
C THR A 371 12.83 -3.62 -18.49
N PRO A 372 12.80 -3.37 -19.82
CA PRO A 372 13.45 -4.26 -20.78
C PRO A 372 14.86 -4.59 -20.30
N VAL A 373 15.29 -5.84 -20.51
CA VAL A 373 16.65 -6.29 -20.22
C VAL A 373 17.61 -5.25 -20.81
N VAL A 374 18.16 -4.42 -19.93
CA VAL A 374 19.12 -3.40 -20.34
C VAL A 374 20.38 -4.16 -20.65
N ASP A 375 20.94 -3.95 -21.84
CA ASP A 375 22.26 -4.47 -22.18
C ASP A 375 23.23 -4.18 -21.01
N LEU A 376 23.90 -5.22 -20.51
CA LEU A 376 24.72 -5.13 -19.31
C LEU A 376 25.81 -4.06 -19.46
N HIS A 377 26.37 -3.91 -20.67
CA HIS A 377 27.35 -2.86 -20.95
C HIS A 377 26.74 -1.46 -20.84
N SER A 378 25.57 -1.24 -21.44
CA SER A 378 24.81 0.01 -21.29
C SER A 378 24.47 0.31 -19.82
N ALA A 379 24.07 -0.71 -19.05
CA ALA A 379 23.75 -0.56 -17.63
C ALA A 379 24.99 -0.15 -16.80
N ILE A 380 26.13 -0.83 -16.99
CA ILE A 380 27.40 -0.50 -16.32
C ILE A 380 27.86 0.92 -16.71
N GLY A 381 27.74 1.30 -17.97
CA GLY A 381 28.06 2.65 -18.45
C GLY A 381 27.25 3.72 -17.72
N LYS A 382 25.92 3.55 -17.67
CA LYS A 382 25.02 4.44 -16.92
C LYS A 382 25.34 4.52 -15.44
N MET A 383 25.72 3.40 -14.81
CA MET A 383 26.13 3.40 -13.40
C MET A 383 27.39 4.24 -13.17
N LYS A 384 28.41 4.09 -14.02
CA LYS A 384 29.64 4.91 -13.95
C LYS A 384 29.37 6.39 -14.19
N ASP A 385 28.53 6.71 -15.17
CA ASP A 385 28.14 8.10 -15.46
C ASP A 385 27.37 8.74 -14.29
N LYS A 386 26.44 7.99 -13.70
CA LYS A 386 25.70 8.42 -12.52
C LYS A 386 26.65 8.71 -11.36
N GLU A 387 27.60 7.82 -11.10
CA GLU A 387 28.59 7.99 -10.04
C GLU A 387 29.45 9.23 -10.29
N ARG A 388 29.96 9.42 -11.51
CA ARG A 388 30.73 10.61 -11.91
C ARG A 388 29.93 11.90 -11.70
N ILE A 389 28.67 11.96 -12.12
CA ILE A 389 27.81 13.12 -11.93
C ILE A 389 27.57 13.35 -10.43
N TYR A 390 27.20 12.31 -9.70
CA TYR A 390 26.92 12.37 -8.27
C TYR A 390 28.12 12.85 -7.44
N LEU A 391 29.34 12.45 -7.81
CA LEU A 391 30.56 12.88 -7.13
C LEU A 391 30.79 14.40 -7.24
N ASN A 392 30.37 15.01 -8.35
CA ASN A 392 30.48 16.46 -8.59
C ASN A 392 29.33 17.27 -7.99
N LEU A 393 28.21 16.62 -7.63
CA LEU A 393 27.09 17.32 -7.01
C LEU A 393 27.40 17.72 -5.55
N PRO A 394 26.69 18.72 -5.00
CA PRO A 394 26.88 19.20 -3.63
C PRO A 394 26.62 18.19 -2.51
N LYS A 395 25.82 17.14 -2.77
CA LYS A 395 25.41 16.10 -1.79
C LYS A 395 24.68 16.65 -0.56
N VAL A 396 23.94 17.76 -0.74
CA VAL A 396 23.18 18.44 0.33
C VAL A 396 21.72 17.95 0.40
N ASP A 397 21.24 17.23 -0.62
CA ASP A 397 19.86 16.72 -0.70
C ASP A 397 18.79 17.78 -0.40
N CYS A 398 19.02 19.00 -0.89
CA CYS A 398 18.19 20.16 -0.59
C CYS A 398 16.78 20.07 -1.17
N GLY A 399 16.61 19.39 -2.32
CA GLY A 399 15.33 19.26 -3.02
C GLY A 399 15.01 20.37 -4.03
N LEU A 400 15.87 21.36 -4.20
CA LEU A 400 15.58 22.57 -5.01
C LEU A 400 15.43 22.29 -6.51
N CYS A 401 16.12 21.28 -7.06
CA CYS A 401 15.92 20.82 -8.43
C CYS A 401 14.65 19.95 -8.61
N GLY A 402 13.90 19.72 -7.52
CA GLY A 402 12.71 18.89 -7.51
C GLY A 402 12.95 17.39 -7.34
N CYS A 403 14.21 16.97 -7.14
CA CYS A 403 14.58 15.59 -6.81
C CYS A 403 14.83 15.44 -5.30
N PRO A 404 14.44 14.31 -4.68
CA PRO A 404 14.58 14.09 -3.24
C PRO A 404 16.04 14.04 -2.77
N THR A 405 16.95 13.55 -3.61
CA THR A 405 18.39 13.46 -3.30
C THR A 405 19.23 13.81 -4.53
N CYS A 406 20.49 14.20 -4.31
CA CYS A 406 21.49 14.42 -5.36
C CYS A 406 21.75 13.14 -6.16
N SER A 407 21.69 11.97 -5.53
CA SER A 407 21.84 10.68 -6.22
C SER A 407 20.69 10.39 -7.19
N VAL A 408 19.46 10.73 -6.79
CA VAL A 408 18.28 10.63 -7.68
C VAL A 408 18.35 11.66 -8.80
N PHE A 409 18.81 12.87 -8.52
CA PHE A 409 19.04 13.88 -9.56
C PHE A 409 20.09 13.42 -10.58
N ALA A 410 21.20 12.82 -10.15
CA ALA A 410 22.20 12.25 -11.04
C ALA A 410 21.61 11.13 -11.92
N ASP A 411 20.73 10.29 -11.36
CA ASP A 411 20.00 9.26 -12.11
C ASP A 411 19.07 9.87 -13.17
N ASP A 412 18.35 10.95 -12.82
CA ASP A 412 17.49 11.68 -13.75
C ASP A 412 18.31 12.32 -14.89
N ILE A 413 19.53 12.83 -14.64
CA ILE A 413 20.42 13.35 -15.69
C ILE A 413 20.88 12.24 -16.65
N VAL A 414 21.38 11.12 -16.13
CA VAL A 414 21.84 9.98 -16.95
C VAL A 414 20.72 9.42 -17.84
N ASN A 415 19.48 9.53 -17.38
CA ASN A 415 18.31 9.10 -18.13
C ASN A 415 17.65 10.22 -18.95
N ASN A 416 18.32 11.35 -19.15
CA ASN A 416 17.83 12.51 -19.94
C ASN A 416 16.49 13.08 -19.45
N LYS A 417 16.20 12.98 -18.15
CA LYS A 417 15.00 13.54 -17.49
C LYS A 417 15.27 14.88 -16.81
N ALA A 418 16.55 15.22 -16.66
CA ALA A 418 16.99 16.48 -16.09
C ALA A 418 18.32 16.92 -16.72
N SER A 419 18.66 18.19 -16.57
CA SER A 419 19.96 18.75 -16.97
C SER A 419 20.73 19.29 -15.77
N LEU A 420 22.06 19.30 -15.83
CA LEU A 420 22.93 19.68 -14.71
C LEU A 420 22.66 21.10 -14.19
N ASN A 421 22.28 22.01 -15.08
CA ASN A 421 21.91 23.39 -14.76
C ASN A 421 20.63 23.53 -13.94
N GLU A 422 19.80 22.48 -13.79
CA GLU A 422 18.68 22.51 -12.85
C GLU A 422 19.14 22.46 -11.38
N CYS A 423 20.42 22.17 -11.12
CA CYS A 423 21.03 22.31 -9.80
C CYS A 423 21.49 23.76 -9.58
N ILE A 424 20.81 24.48 -8.68
CA ILE A 424 21.15 25.86 -8.33
C ILE A 424 22.62 26.04 -7.89
N PHE A 425 23.21 25.04 -7.22
CA PHE A 425 24.60 25.12 -6.78
C PHE A 425 25.59 25.00 -7.95
N GLU A 426 25.27 24.19 -8.96
CA GLU A 426 26.06 24.12 -10.19
C GLU A 426 25.94 25.41 -10.99
N GLU A 427 24.72 25.94 -11.09
CA GLU A 427 24.45 27.20 -11.78
C GLU A 427 25.19 28.37 -11.13
N LEU A 428 25.13 28.48 -9.80
CA LEU A 428 25.88 29.50 -9.04
C LEU A 428 27.40 29.32 -9.18
N SER A 429 27.88 28.09 -9.22
CA SER A 429 29.31 27.80 -9.41
C SER A 429 29.78 28.18 -10.80
N GLN A 430 28.95 27.94 -11.82
CA GLN A 430 29.22 28.34 -13.20
C GLN A 430 29.20 29.87 -13.34
N MET A 431 28.18 30.55 -12.79
CA MET A 431 28.11 32.01 -12.79
C MET A 431 29.35 32.66 -12.15
N LYS A 432 29.86 32.10 -11.03
CA LYS A 432 31.09 32.60 -10.41
C LYS A 432 32.32 32.45 -11.32
N LYS A 433 32.44 31.32 -12.03
CA LYS A 433 33.54 31.10 -12.99
C LYS A 433 33.46 32.08 -14.15
N ASP A 434 32.26 32.26 -14.71
CA ASP A 434 32.02 33.18 -15.82
C ASP A 434 32.31 34.63 -15.41
N PHE A 435 31.85 35.04 -14.23
CA PHE A 435 32.15 36.36 -13.68
C PHE A 435 33.65 36.59 -13.49
N ASN A 436 34.38 35.61 -12.94
CA ASN A 436 35.83 35.70 -12.78
C ASN A 436 36.56 35.82 -14.13
N LEU A 437 36.10 35.10 -15.16
CA LEU A 437 36.68 35.17 -16.50
C LEU A 437 36.46 36.55 -17.13
N ILE A 438 35.24 37.09 -17.02
CA ILE A 438 34.91 38.44 -17.49
C ILE A 438 35.75 39.49 -16.76
N PHE A 439 35.85 39.38 -15.43
CA PHE A 439 36.64 40.31 -14.62
C PHE A 439 38.13 40.28 -14.97
N GLN A 440 38.69 39.10 -15.26
CA GLN A 440 40.08 38.97 -15.73
C GLN A 440 40.29 39.64 -17.08
N ARG A 441 39.35 39.50 -18.03
CA ARG A 441 39.42 40.20 -19.33
C ARG A 441 39.36 41.70 -19.16
N TRP A 442 38.44 42.20 -18.33
CA TRP A 442 38.31 43.64 -18.05
C TRP A 442 39.57 44.23 -17.42
N LYS A 443 40.28 43.49 -16.56
CA LYS A 443 41.56 43.95 -15.98
C LYS A 443 42.72 44.01 -16.97
N GLN A 444 42.61 43.35 -18.12
CA GLN A 444 43.65 43.31 -19.16
C GLN A 444 43.46 44.39 -20.23
N GLU A 445 42.29 45.04 -20.25
CA GLU A 445 42.00 46.27 -21.00
C GLU A 445 42.26 47.50 -20.11
#